data_AF-A0A6G3MDK0-F1
#
_entry.id   AF-A0A6G3MDK0-F1
#
_cell.length_a   1.000
_cell.length_b   1.000
_cell.length_c   1.000
_cell.angle_alpha   90.00
_cell.angle_beta   90.00
_cell.angle_gamma   90.00
#
_symmetry.space_group_name_H-M   'P 1'
#
loop_
_entity.id
_entity.type
_entity.pdbx_description
1 polymer ?
#
loop_
_entity_poly.entity_id
_entity_poly.type
_entity_poly.pdbx_seq_one_letter_code
_entity_poly.pdbx_strand_id
1 'polypeptide(L)'
;MDEDILESSYHFNYLISVDWLIQQYPKNRKSTPIYLISGENTPPHFESNKYSNVQVILAKLPIFYGTHHSKMSILMYQTGCRIVVHTANLIPFDWDNMTQLIWLSPLLSIKSACYRYTEFQNDLIAYLTGYNLPQLDFLISGLRSIDMTQIKCSCYVLKTELNLYLPCPDIIKVKI
;
A
#
# COMPACT_ATOMS: atom_id res chain seq x y z
N MET A 1 -0.27 -27.20 -1.26
CA MET A 1 -0.84 -25.94 -0.75
C MET A 1 -1.25 -25.17 -1.98
N ASP A 2 -2.55 -25.09 -2.26
CA ASP A 2 -3.02 -24.25 -3.34
C ASP A 2 -2.63 -22.81 -3.03
N GLU A 3 -1.90 -22.17 -3.94
CA GLU A 3 -1.49 -20.78 -3.78
C GLU A 3 -2.74 -19.90 -3.77
N ASP A 4 -2.92 -19.11 -2.72
CA ASP A 4 -4.05 -18.18 -2.60
C ASP A 4 -4.09 -17.21 -3.79
N ILE A 5 -5.29 -17.00 -4.33
CA ILE A 5 -5.52 -16.30 -5.60
C ILE A 5 -5.45 -14.79 -5.34
N LEU A 6 -4.48 -14.13 -5.95
CA LEU A 6 -4.36 -12.67 -5.91
C LEU A 6 -5.46 -12.05 -6.78
N GLU A 7 -6.30 -11.21 -6.19
CA GLU A 7 -7.40 -10.53 -6.89
C GLU A 7 -6.99 -9.13 -7.36
N SER A 8 -6.21 -8.42 -6.55
CA SER A 8 -5.68 -7.09 -6.91
C SER A 8 -4.51 -6.69 -6.02
N SER A 9 -3.73 -5.72 -6.49
CA SER A 9 -2.64 -5.14 -5.71
C SER A 9 -2.63 -3.62 -5.82
N TYR A 10 -2.28 -2.97 -4.71
CA TYR A 10 -2.19 -1.52 -4.59
C TYR A 10 -0.80 -1.17 -4.10
N HIS A 11 -0.06 -0.40 -4.89
CA HIS A 11 1.31 0.02 -4.58
C HIS A 11 1.38 1.53 -4.41
N PHE A 12 1.60 1.95 -3.18
CA PHE A 12 1.92 3.33 -2.82
C PHE A 12 3.44 3.47 -2.91
N ASN A 13 3.92 4.37 -3.77
CA ASN A 13 5.35 4.62 -3.87
C ASN A 13 5.66 6.02 -4.41
N TYR A 14 6.94 6.41 -4.36
CA TYR A 14 7.44 7.67 -4.93
C TYR A 14 7.99 7.45 -6.35
N LEU A 15 8.88 6.47 -6.53
CA LEU A 15 9.41 6.10 -7.86
C LEU A 15 8.97 4.68 -8.23
N ILE A 16 8.42 4.54 -9.43
CA ILE A 16 7.92 3.27 -9.94
C ILE A 16 8.41 3.05 -11.36
N SER A 17 9.23 2.02 -11.55
CA SER A 17 9.49 1.42 -12.86
C SER A 17 8.44 0.34 -13.11
N VAL A 18 7.43 0.66 -13.92
CA VAL A 18 6.28 -0.24 -14.16
C VAL A 18 6.74 -1.55 -14.79
N ASP A 19 7.58 -1.49 -15.83
CA ASP A 19 8.14 -2.67 -16.50
C ASP A 19 8.85 -3.60 -15.52
N TRP A 20 9.72 -3.03 -14.67
CA TRP A 20 10.45 -3.80 -13.68
C TRP A 20 9.50 -4.39 -12.62
N LEU A 21 8.52 -3.62 -12.14
CA LEU A 21 7.54 -4.10 -11.16
C LEU A 21 6.76 -5.30 -11.70
N ILE A 22 6.24 -5.23 -12.93
CA ILE A 22 5.50 -6.33 -13.56
C ILE A 22 6.37 -7.58 -13.72
N GLN A 23 7.69 -7.43 -13.90
CA GLN A 23 8.59 -8.58 -13.95
C GLN A 23 8.69 -9.32 -12.62
N GLN A 24 8.49 -8.63 -11.48
CA GLN A 24 8.55 -9.23 -10.15
C GLN A 24 7.32 -10.08 -9.81
N TYR A 25 6.21 -9.89 -10.53
CA TYR A 25 5.01 -10.70 -10.33
C TYR A 25 5.21 -12.14 -10.84
N PRO A 26 4.75 -13.16 -10.10
CA PRO A 26 4.62 -14.52 -10.62
C PRO A 26 3.79 -14.55 -11.91
N LYS A 27 4.12 -15.44 -12.86
CA LYS A 27 3.48 -15.49 -14.19
C LYS A 27 1.94 -15.56 -14.12
N ASN A 28 1.40 -16.32 -13.18
CA ASN A 28 -0.04 -16.47 -12.93
C ASN A 28 -0.72 -15.23 -12.31
N ARG A 29 0.06 -14.22 -11.89
CA ARG A 29 -0.44 -13.01 -11.22
C ARG A 29 -0.15 -11.73 -12.02
N LYS A 30 0.55 -11.81 -13.15
CA LYS A 30 0.90 -10.62 -13.96
C LYS A 30 -0.30 -9.90 -14.57
N SER A 31 -1.41 -10.61 -14.75
CA SER A 31 -2.64 -10.10 -15.36
C SER A 31 -3.66 -9.60 -14.34
N THR A 32 -3.39 -9.70 -13.03
CA THR A 32 -4.32 -9.18 -12.01
C THR A 32 -4.35 -7.65 -12.07
N PRO A 33 -5.48 -7.01 -11.70
CA PRO A 33 -5.52 -5.56 -11.51
C PRO A 33 -4.39 -5.05 -10.60
N ILE A 34 -3.62 -4.08 -11.09
CA ILE A 34 -2.50 -3.45 -10.37
C ILE A 34 -2.75 -1.94 -10.34
N TYR A 35 -2.85 -1.39 -9.14
CA TYR A 35 -3.08 0.03 -8.90
C TYR A 35 -1.79 0.66 -8.38
N LEU A 36 -1.30 1.69 -9.08
CA LEU A 36 -0.08 2.41 -8.74
C LEU A 36 -0.46 3.79 -8.21
N ILE A 37 -0.25 4.00 -6.91
CA ILE A 37 -0.52 5.28 -6.24
C ILE A 37 0.81 6.03 -6.12
N SER A 38 0.92 7.14 -6.85
CA SER A 38 2.09 8.03 -6.83
C SER A 38 1.67 9.48 -6.62
N GLY A 39 2.62 10.36 -6.29
CA GLY A 39 2.36 11.80 -6.25
C GLY A 39 2.20 12.39 -7.65
N GLU A 40 1.35 13.41 -7.80
CA GLU A 40 1.12 14.09 -9.09
C GLU A 40 2.40 14.70 -9.69
N ASN A 41 3.38 15.05 -8.86
CA ASN A 41 4.69 15.57 -9.28
C ASN A 41 5.66 14.48 -9.77
N THR A 42 5.36 13.20 -9.53
CA THR A 42 6.20 12.05 -9.89
C THR A 42 5.36 10.91 -10.48
N PRO A 43 4.63 11.16 -11.58
CA PRO A 43 3.84 10.11 -12.22
C PRO A 43 4.77 9.03 -12.79
N PRO A 44 4.44 7.73 -12.63
CA PRO A 44 5.17 6.66 -13.29
C PRO A 44 5.10 6.82 -14.81
N HIS A 45 6.23 6.65 -15.50
CA HIS A 45 6.29 6.70 -16.96
C HIS A 45 6.35 5.28 -17.53
N PHE A 46 5.42 4.94 -18.41
CA PHE A 46 5.37 3.66 -19.13
C PHE A 46 4.49 3.76 -20.37
N GLU A 47 4.66 2.84 -21.32
CA GLU A 47 3.76 2.69 -22.45
C GLU A 47 2.40 2.17 -21.97
N SER A 48 1.41 3.05 -21.84
CA SER A 48 0.09 2.73 -21.30
C SER A 48 -0.61 1.58 -22.02
N ASN A 49 -0.33 1.40 -23.32
CA ASN A 49 -0.90 0.31 -24.13
C ASN A 49 -0.32 -1.08 -23.80
N LYS A 50 0.80 -1.15 -23.07
CA LYS A 50 1.50 -2.41 -22.79
C LYS A 50 0.84 -3.22 -21.68
N TYR A 51 0.20 -2.56 -20.73
CA TYR A 51 -0.40 -3.19 -19.55
C TYR A 51 -1.82 -2.67 -19.28
N SER A 52 -2.81 -3.35 -19.87
CA SER A 52 -4.23 -2.97 -19.72
C SER A 52 -4.78 -3.17 -18.31
N ASN A 53 -4.11 -3.97 -17.48
CA ASN A 53 -4.46 -4.25 -16.08
C ASN A 53 -3.79 -3.30 -15.08
N VAL A 54 -3.00 -2.34 -15.53
CA VAL A 54 -2.30 -1.37 -14.68
C VAL A 54 -3.03 -0.02 -14.71
N GLN A 55 -3.40 0.48 -13.55
CA GLN A 55 -4.00 1.81 -13.39
C GLN A 55 -3.12 2.69 -12.50
N VAL A 56 -2.76 3.88 -13.01
CA VAL A 56 -2.08 4.90 -12.20
C VAL A 56 -3.11 5.83 -11.56
N ILE A 57 -2.94 6.06 -10.25
CA ILE A 57 -3.75 6.95 -9.43
C ILE A 57 -2.80 8.01 -8.85
N LEU A 58 -3.06 9.28 -9.16
CA LEU A 58 -2.21 10.38 -8.72
C LEU A 58 -2.78 11.03 -7.46
N ALA A 59 -2.00 11.01 -6.38
CA ALA A 59 -2.27 11.71 -5.14
C ALA A 59 -1.99 13.21 -5.30
N LYS A 60 -2.97 14.03 -4.94
CA LYS A 60 -2.84 15.49 -4.92
C LYS A 60 -1.97 15.93 -3.75
N LEU A 61 -1.09 16.88 -3.98
CA LEU A 61 -0.14 17.39 -2.99
C LEU A 61 -0.45 18.88 -2.75
N PRO A 62 -1.35 19.21 -1.80
CA PRO A 62 -1.87 20.56 -1.63
C PRO A 62 -0.84 21.57 -1.10
N ILE A 63 0.33 21.11 -0.63
CA ILE A 63 1.39 21.94 -0.07
C ILE A 63 2.54 22.04 -1.08
N PHE A 64 3.10 23.25 -1.23
CA PHE A 64 4.32 23.45 -2.02
C PHE A 64 5.46 22.55 -1.51
N TYR A 65 6.12 21.85 -2.44
CA TYR A 65 7.15 20.84 -2.17
C TYR A 65 6.68 19.60 -1.39
N GLY A 66 5.37 19.40 -1.25
CA GLY A 66 4.79 18.13 -0.77
C GLY A 66 5.27 16.96 -1.63
N THR A 67 5.43 15.79 -1.01
CA THR A 67 5.90 14.60 -1.70
C THR A 67 5.19 13.36 -1.17
N HIS A 68 4.65 12.56 -2.09
CA HIS A 68 4.09 11.26 -1.77
C HIS A 68 5.21 10.26 -1.45
N HIS A 69 5.58 10.15 -0.17
CA HIS A 69 6.72 9.34 0.27
C HIS A 69 6.39 7.92 0.70
N SER A 70 5.10 7.62 0.90
CA SER A 70 4.63 6.34 1.41
C SER A 70 5.03 5.20 0.49
N LYS A 71 5.51 4.12 1.11
CA LYS A 71 6.02 2.91 0.46
C LYS A 71 5.33 1.71 1.09
N MET A 72 4.20 1.38 0.48
CA MET A 72 3.29 0.38 1.02
C MET A 72 2.68 -0.41 -0.13
N SER A 73 2.57 -1.72 0.04
CA SER A 73 1.84 -2.58 -0.89
C SER A 73 0.72 -3.28 -0.13
N ILE A 74 -0.49 -3.23 -0.67
CA ILE A 74 -1.65 -3.97 -0.17
C ILE A 74 -2.04 -4.99 -1.22
N LEU A 75 -1.96 -6.26 -0.86
CA LEU A 75 -2.21 -7.41 -1.72
C LEU A 75 -3.52 -8.04 -1.29
N MET A 76 -4.56 -7.92 -2.13
CA MET A 76 -5.87 -8.48 -1.88
C MET A 76 -5.95 -9.87 -2.49
N TYR A 77 -6.30 -10.85 -1.68
CA TYR A 77 -6.48 -12.23 -2.09
C TYR A 77 -7.93 -12.66 -1.90
N GLN A 78 -8.34 -13.72 -2.58
CA GLN A 78 -9.68 -14.28 -2.44
C GLN A 78 -10.01 -14.66 -0.99
N THR A 79 -9.02 -15.11 -0.21
CA THR A 79 -9.25 -15.51 1.20
C THR A 79 -8.92 -14.41 2.22
N GLY A 80 -8.38 -13.26 1.78
CA GLY A 80 -7.82 -12.30 2.71
C GLY A 80 -6.99 -11.17 2.11
N CYS A 81 -6.02 -10.69 2.88
CA CYS A 81 -5.17 -9.58 2.50
C CYS A 81 -3.80 -9.68 3.17
N ARG A 82 -2.77 -9.14 2.52
CA ARG A 82 -1.46 -8.90 3.11
C ARG A 82 -1.05 -7.44 2.91
N ILE A 83 -0.54 -6.84 3.98
CA ILE A 83 -0.01 -5.48 3.99
C ILE A 83 1.50 -5.57 4.12
N VAL A 84 2.18 -4.83 3.26
CA VAL A 84 3.64 -4.71 3.23
C VAL A 84 3.99 -3.24 3.37
N VAL A 85 4.79 -2.89 4.37
CA VAL A 85 5.34 -1.53 4.52
C VAL A 85 6.85 -1.64 4.37
N HIS A 86 7.45 -0.82 3.53
CA HIS A 86 8.86 -0.92 3.21
C HIS A 86 9.51 0.44 3.00
N THR A 87 10.83 0.48 2.85
CA THR A 87 11.60 1.72 2.61
C THR A 87 12.04 1.90 1.15
N ALA A 88 11.94 0.85 0.33
CA ALA A 88 12.39 0.84 -1.07
C ALA A 88 11.41 1.51 -2.04
N ASN A 89 11.94 2.24 -3.02
CA ASN A 89 11.21 2.56 -4.24
C ASN A 89 11.01 1.31 -5.11
N LEU A 90 10.05 1.33 -6.04
CA LEU A 90 9.80 0.21 -6.96
C LEU A 90 10.67 0.34 -8.21
N ILE A 91 11.98 0.33 -8.01
CA ILE A 91 13.01 0.39 -9.06
C ILE A 91 14.14 -0.61 -8.72
N PRO A 92 14.86 -1.18 -9.71
CA PRO A 92 15.88 -2.21 -9.45
C PRO A 92 16.93 -1.77 -8.43
N PHE A 93 17.45 -0.55 -8.58
CA PHE A 93 18.55 -0.02 -7.76
C PHE A 93 18.25 -0.08 -6.24
N ASP A 94 17.02 0.24 -5.84
CA ASP A 94 16.66 0.24 -4.41
C ASP A 94 16.63 -1.17 -3.81
N TRP A 95 16.46 -2.21 -4.63
CA TRP A 95 16.37 -3.61 -4.18
C TRP A 95 17.69 -4.37 -4.32
N ASP A 96 18.55 -3.95 -5.24
CA ASP A 96 19.83 -4.62 -5.50
C ASP A 96 21.02 -3.95 -4.80
N ASN A 97 20.95 -2.64 -4.55
CA ASN A 97 22.11 -1.83 -4.15
C ASN A 97 21.98 -1.13 -2.81
N MET A 98 20.80 -1.19 -2.19
CA MET A 98 20.51 -0.43 -0.97
C MET A 98 20.07 -1.35 0.16
N THR A 99 20.46 -1.01 1.38
CA THR A 99 19.89 -1.64 2.57
C THR A 99 18.46 -1.15 2.75
N GLN A 100 17.50 -2.07 2.78
CA GLN A 100 16.08 -1.77 2.92
C GLN A 100 15.49 -2.51 4.10
N LEU A 101 14.41 -1.96 4.66
CA LEU A 101 13.58 -2.62 5.64
C LEU A 101 12.22 -2.94 5.03
N ILE A 102 11.71 -4.13 5.35
CA ILE A 102 10.38 -4.58 4.98
C ILE A 102 9.69 -5.10 6.25
N TRP A 103 8.54 -4.53 6.55
CA TRP A 103 7.58 -5.10 7.48
C TRP A 103 6.48 -5.80 6.70
N LEU A 104 6.22 -7.06 7.05
CA LEU A 104 5.18 -7.89 6.47
C LEU A 104 4.12 -8.18 7.53
N SER A 105 2.87 -7.86 7.25
CA SER A 105 1.76 -8.35 8.08
C SER A 105 1.66 -9.88 7.97
N PRO A 106 1.02 -10.55 8.94
CA PRO A 106 0.46 -11.88 8.73
C PRO A 106 -0.48 -11.90 7.51
N LEU A 107 -0.83 -13.09 7.01
CA LEU A 107 -1.94 -13.21 6.07
C LEU A 107 -3.24 -12.97 6.85
N LEU A 108 -3.91 -11.87 6.56
CA LEU A 108 -5.11 -11.44 7.27
C LEU A 108 -6.32 -12.05 6.58
N SER A 109 -7.17 -12.74 7.33
CA SER A 109 -8.37 -13.40 6.79
C SER A 109 -9.54 -12.43 6.67
N ILE A 110 -10.54 -12.81 5.87
CA ILE A 110 -11.84 -12.14 5.86
C ILE A 110 -12.55 -12.34 7.22
N LYS A 111 -13.25 -11.32 7.72
CA LYS A 111 -13.99 -11.38 8.99
C LYS A 111 -15.12 -12.40 8.94
N SER A 112 -15.27 -13.21 10.00
CA SER A 112 -16.50 -13.97 10.23
C SER A 112 -17.51 -13.10 11.01
N ALA A 113 -18.44 -12.48 10.28
CA ALA A 113 -19.70 -11.83 10.70
C ALA A 113 -19.74 -10.84 11.91
N CYS A 114 -18.73 -10.77 12.79
CA CYS A 114 -18.80 -9.94 14.00
C CYS A 114 -17.40 -9.67 14.57
N TYR A 115 -16.69 -8.67 14.04
CA TYR A 115 -15.44 -8.18 14.65
C TYR A 115 -15.40 -6.65 14.67
N ARG A 116 -14.98 -6.10 15.82
CA ARG A 116 -14.65 -4.69 16.00
C ARG A 116 -13.39 -4.35 15.19
N TYR A 117 -13.37 -3.15 14.61
CA TYR A 117 -12.15 -2.64 13.97
C TYR A 117 -11.04 -2.50 15.01
N THR A 118 -9.84 -2.97 14.68
CA THR A 118 -8.64 -2.66 15.46
C THR A 118 -8.27 -1.20 15.27
N GLU A 119 -7.46 -0.64 16.17
CA GLU A 119 -6.89 0.70 16.02
C GLU A 119 -6.14 0.81 14.68
N PHE A 120 -5.28 -0.18 14.38
CA PHE A 120 -4.57 -0.24 13.10
C PHE A 120 -5.49 -0.20 11.88
N GLN A 121 -6.60 -0.93 11.92
CA GLN A 121 -7.54 -0.95 10.80
C GLN A 121 -8.23 0.40 10.62
N ASN A 122 -8.64 1.04 11.72
CA ASN A 122 -9.23 2.38 11.68
C ASN A 122 -8.23 3.41 11.14
N ASP A 123 -7.00 3.37 11.62
CA ASP A 123 -5.94 4.31 11.26
C ASP A 123 -5.52 4.15 9.79
N LEU A 124 -5.41 2.91 9.30
CA LEU A 124 -5.14 2.63 7.89
C LEU A 124 -6.29 3.11 6.99
N ILE A 125 -7.54 2.86 7.38
CA ILE A 125 -8.70 3.35 6.63
C ILE A 125 -8.74 4.88 6.63
N ALA A 126 -8.46 5.53 7.77
CA ALA A 126 -8.42 6.98 7.86
C ALA A 126 -7.30 7.57 7.00
N TYR A 127 -6.11 6.94 7.01
CA TYR A 127 -4.99 7.28 6.15
C TYR A 127 -5.38 7.20 4.66
N LEU A 128 -5.98 6.09 4.21
CA LEU A 128 -6.38 5.93 2.81
C LEU A 128 -7.50 6.91 2.41
N THR A 129 -8.46 7.14 3.31
CA THR A 129 -9.53 8.13 3.11
C THR A 129 -8.95 9.54 2.98
N GLY A 130 -7.84 9.83 3.68
CA GLY A 130 -7.12 11.10 3.62
C GLY A 130 -6.57 11.46 2.23
N TYR A 131 -6.47 10.52 1.29
CA TYR A 131 -6.12 10.84 -0.10
C TYR A 131 -7.25 11.57 -0.85
N ASN A 132 -8.52 11.39 -0.42
CA ASN A 132 -9.71 11.92 -1.08
C ASN A 132 -9.78 11.55 -2.58
N LEU A 133 -9.55 10.26 -2.87
CA LEU A 133 -9.54 9.70 -4.24
C LEU A 133 -10.57 8.57 -4.34
N PRO A 134 -11.65 8.74 -5.15
CA PRO A 134 -12.69 7.72 -5.32
C PRO A 134 -12.16 6.36 -5.80
N GLN A 135 -11.02 6.35 -6.50
CA GLN A 135 -10.37 5.14 -6.97
C GLN A 135 -9.93 4.21 -5.82
N LEU A 136 -9.80 4.73 -4.59
CA LEU A 136 -9.44 3.96 -3.40
C LEU A 136 -10.67 3.42 -2.64
N ASP A 137 -11.90 3.76 -3.02
CA ASP A 137 -13.10 3.35 -2.29
C ASP A 137 -13.31 1.83 -2.29
N PHE A 138 -12.94 1.15 -3.38
CA PHE A 138 -12.99 -0.31 -3.46
C PHE A 138 -11.99 -0.95 -2.50
N LEU A 139 -10.76 -0.44 -2.46
CA LEU A 139 -9.74 -0.88 -1.50
C LEU A 139 -10.20 -0.67 -0.06
N ILE A 140 -10.69 0.53 0.27
CA ILE A 140 -11.17 0.88 1.60
C ILE A 140 -12.32 -0.05 2.02
N SER A 141 -13.25 -0.32 1.11
CA SER A 141 -14.36 -1.24 1.36
C SER A 141 -13.89 -2.68 1.58
N GLY A 142 -12.94 -3.16 0.78
CA GLY A 142 -12.33 -4.48 0.97
C GLY A 142 -11.57 -4.58 2.30
N LEU A 143 -10.82 -3.55 2.70
CA LEU A 143 -10.12 -3.53 3.98
C LEU A 143 -11.07 -3.54 5.18
N ARG A 144 -12.29 -3.01 5.06
CA ARG A 144 -13.30 -3.09 6.13
C ARG A 144 -13.76 -4.53 6.40
N SER A 145 -13.71 -5.41 5.39
CA SER A 145 -14.05 -6.83 5.55
C SER A 145 -12.88 -7.71 6.00
N ILE A 146 -11.66 -7.17 6.18
CA ILE A 146 -10.49 -7.92 6.65
C ILE A 146 -10.38 -7.90 8.18
N ASP A 147 -10.10 -9.06 8.77
CA ASP A 147 -9.76 -9.18 10.19
C ASP A 147 -8.27 -8.82 10.42
N MET A 148 -8.04 -7.69 11.06
CA MET A 148 -6.70 -7.18 11.37
C MET A 148 -6.27 -7.42 12.83
N THR A 149 -6.98 -8.26 13.59
CA THR A 149 -6.67 -8.56 15.00
C THR A 149 -5.30 -9.23 15.20
N GLN A 150 -4.78 -9.89 14.16
CA GLN A 150 -3.45 -10.51 14.18
C GLN A 150 -2.30 -9.48 14.08
N ILE A 151 -2.58 -8.22 13.72
CA ILE A 151 -1.58 -7.17 13.71
C ILE A 151 -1.34 -6.70 15.14
N LYS A 152 -0.18 -7.07 15.68
CA LYS A 152 0.26 -6.72 17.05
C LYS A 152 1.22 -5.53 17.10
N CYS A 153 1.27 -4.71 16.05
CA CYS A 153 2.16 -3.55 16.02
C CYS A 153 1.74 -2.53 17.08
N SER A 154 2.52 -2.46 18.15
CA SER A 154 2.35 -1.49 19.25
C SER A 154 2.68 -0.06 18.82
N CYS A 155 3.46 0.13 17.74
CA CYS A 155 3.81 1.44 17.24
C CYS A 155 3.88 1.49 15.70
N TYR A 156 3.14 2.42 15.09
CA TYR A 156 3.23 2.80 13.69
C TYR A 156 2.78 4.25 13.52
N VAL A 157 3.18 4.86 12.40
CA VAL A 157 2.79 6.23 12.05
C VAL A 157 2.38 6.26 10.60
N LEU A 158 1.11 6.59 10.36
CA LEU A 158 0.59 6.86 9.04
C LEU A 158 0.32 8.36 8.93
N LYS A 159 0.79 8.98 7.85
CA LYS A 159 0.67 10.43 7.66
C LYS A 159 0.19 10.75 6.26
N THR A 160 -0.95 11.41 6.16
CA THR A 160 -1.40 12.09 4.94
C THR A 160 -1.30 13.59 5.09
N GLU A 161 -1.03 14.31 4.00
CA GLU A 161 -0.90 15.77 4.02
C GLU A 161 -2.22 16.49 4.37
N LEU A 162 -3.37 15.80 4.28
CA LEU A 162 -4.70 16.36 4.52
C LEU A 162 -5.24 16.14 5.96
N ASN A 163 -4.61 15.29 6.77
CA ASN A 163 -5.00 15.05 8.16
C ASN A 163 -3.75 14.96 9.06
N LEU A 164 -3.61 15.96 9.92
CA LEU A 164 -2.55 16.05 10.92
C LEU A 164 -2.94 15.25 12.16
N TYR A 165 -2.12 14.24 12.48
CA TYR A 165 -2.03 13.48 13.74
C TYR A 165 -3.05 12.36 14.01
N LEU A 166 -2.51 11.14 14.15
CA LEU A 166 -2.83 10.27 15.27
C LEU A 166 -1.52 10.04 16.05
N PRO A 167 -1.41 10.52 17.31
CA PRO A 167 -0.19 10.31 18.10
C PRO A 167 -0.10 8.84 18.50
N CYS A 168 0.92 8.13 18.02
CA CYS A 168 1.37 6.91 18.68
C CYS A 168 2.32 7.31 19.83
N PRO A 169 1.98 7.03 21.10
CA PRO A 169 2.79 7.45 22.25
C PRO A 169 4.16 6.75 22.33
N ASP A 170 4.35 5.65 21.59
CA ASP A 170 5.52 4.77 21.69
C ASP A 170 6.52 4.89 20.52
N ILE A 171 6.45 5.96 19.72
CA ILE A 171 7.45 6.17 18.67
C ILE A 171 8.81 6.40 19.33
N ILE A 172 9.70 5.40 19.22
CA ILE A 172 11.11 5.56 19.51
C ILE A 172 11.65 6.62 18.55
N LYS A 173 11.80 7.85 19.05
CA LYS A 173 12.53 8.91 18.36
C LYS A 173 14.02 8.55 18.41
N VAL A 174 14.47 7.74 17.47
CA VAL A 174 15.90 7.55 17.22
C VAL A 174 16.41 8.87 16.64
N LYS A 175 17.05 9.70 17.49
CA LYS A 175 17.92 10.76 16.99
C LYS A 175 19.18 10.07 16.45
N ILE A 176 19.37 10.14 15.14
CA ILE A 176 20.68 9.92 14.52
C ILE A 176 21.44 11.24 14.58
#